data_AF-A0A349ZQB2-F1
#
_entry.id   AF-A0A349ZQB2-F1
#
_cell.length_a   1.000
_cell.length_b   1.000
_cell.length_c   1.000
_cell.angle_alpha   90.00
_cell.angle_beta   90.00
_cell.angle_gamma   90.00
#
_symmetry.space_group_name_H-M   'P 1'
#
loop_
_entity.id
_entity.type
_entity.pdbx_description
1 polymer ?
#
loop_
_entity_poly.entity_id
_entity_poly.type
_entity_poly.pdbx_seq_one_letter_code
_entity_poly.pdbx_strand_id
1 'polypeptide(L)'
;GGYSPVYDKKGIPRTASTNTDGFVNFNVAADTTTMWDNNQTSTLAGKPGDYDGNYMGRKVGKMSGLTVDQSGKIFASYDNGTQRVLGQIAVAQFENPSGLEKIGENLYATTQNSGDFDGIGMDVTSDGVGKLTAGVLEMSNVDLSAEFTDMITTQRGFQANSRIITVSDSMLEELTNLKR
;
A
#
# COMPACT_ATOMS: atom_id res chain seq x y z
N GLY A 1 -48.43 45.87 -19.63
CA GLY A 1 -48.76 44.55 -19.05
C GLY A 1 -47.72 44.26 -18.00
N GLY A 2 -48.13 44.18 -16.73
CA GLY A 2 -47.22 44.05 -15.59
C GLY A 2 -46.63 42.65 -15.50
N TYR A 3 -45.31 42.60 -15.27
CA TYR A 3 -44.60 41.36 -14.98
C TYR A 3 -44.78 41.03 -13.49
N SER A 4 -45.34 39.86 -13.19
CA SER A 4 -45.54 39.41 -11.80
C SER A 4 -44.39 38.52 -11.36
N PRO A 5 -43.61 38.91 -10.33
CA PRO A 5 -42.51 38.10 -9.79
C PRO A 5 -43.02 36.87 -9.02
N VAL A 6 -42.23 35.78 -9.04
CA VAL A 6 -42.58 34.47 -8.46
C VAL A 6 -42.24 34.42 -6.96
N TYR A 7 -43.04 35.08 -6.13
CA TYR A 7 -42.95 35.01 -4.65
C TYR A 7 -43.86 33.91 -4.08
N ASP A 8 -43.55 33.39 -2.89
CA ASP A 8 -44.52 32.60 -2.12
C ASP A 8 -45.65 33.50 -1.56
N LYS A 9 -46.70 32.90 -0.96
CA LYS A 9 -47.83 33.65 -0.38
C LYS A 9 -47.45 34.61 0.77
N LYS A 10 -46.18 34.65 1.18
CA LYS A 10 -45.61 35.50 2.24
C LYS A 10 -44.59 36.51 1.72
N GLY A 11 -44.41 36.63 0.39
CA GLY A 11 -43.49 37.61 -0.21
C GLY A 11 -42.01 37.22 -0.13
N ILE A 12 -41.70 35.96 0.18
CA ILE A 12 -40.32 35.46 0.28
C ILE A 12 -39.91 34.89 -1.10
N PRO A 13 -38.71 35.20 -1.61
CA PRO A 13 -38.22 34.61 -2.86
C PRO A 13 -38.14 33.08 -2.72
N ARG A 14 -38.79 32.37 -3.63
CA ARG A 14 -38.82 30.89 -3.62
C ARG A 14 -37.44 30.37 -4.01
N THR A 15 -36.66 29.95 -3.03
CA THR A 15 -35.35 29.31 -3.24
C THR A 15 -35.55 27.80 -3.36
N ALA A 16 -35.10 27.20 -4.46
CA ALA A 16 -35.02 25.74 -4.59
C ALA A 16 -33.65 25.27 -4.09
N SER A 17 -33.62 24.31 -3.17
CA SER A 17 -32.39 23.69 -2.63
C SER A 17 -32.49 22.18 -2.81
N THR A 18 -31.50 21.58 -3.47
CA THR A 18 -31.38 20.13 -3.63
C THR A 18 -30.55 19.58 -2.48
N ASN A 19 -31.20 19.00 -1.48
CA ASN A 19 -30.53 18.32 -0.37
C ASN A 19 -30.25 16.88 -0.80
N THR A 20 -29.09 16.65 -1.39
CA THR A 20 -28.65 15.31 -1.84
C THR A 20 -27.24 15.07 -1.32
N ASP A 21 -27.06 13.93 -0.64
CA ASP A 21 -25.79 13.55 -0.02
C ASP A 21 -24.65 13.59 -1.04
N GLY A 22 -23.56 14.28 -0.69
CA GLY A 22 -22.35 14.36 -1.52
C GLY A 22 -22.23 15.60 -2.42
N PHE A 23 -23.13 16.58 -2.32
CA PHE A 23 -23.05 17.87 -3.03
C PHE A 23 -23.07 19.07 -2.07
N VAL A 24 -22.58 20.22 -2.54
CA VAL A 24 -22.79 21.50 -1.86
C VAL A 24 -24.16 22.06 -2.26
N ASN A 25 -24.88 22.64 -1.32
CA ASN A 25 -26.11 23.37 -1.63
C ASN A 25 -25.76 24.59 -2.49
N PHE A 26 -26.41 24.73 -3.64
CA PHE A 26 -26.40 25.94 -4.42
C PHE A 26 -27.79 26.57 -4.34
N ASN A 27 -27.82 27.90 -4.18
CA ASN A 27 -29.07 28.65 -4.09
C ASN A 27 -29.35 29.27 -5.46
N VAL A 28 -30.52 28.98 -6.02
CA VAL A 28 -31.01 29.65 -7.24
C VAL A 28 -32.12 30.62 -6.85
N ALA A 29 -31.89 31.91 -7.11
CA ALA A 29 -32.88 32.96 -6.93
C ALA A 29 -33.70 33.11 -8.23
N ALA A 30 -35.02 33.06 -8.11
CA ALA A 30 -35.97 33.24 -9.22
C ALA A 30 -36.75 34.56 -9.12
N ASP A 31 -36.27 35.48 -8.28
CA ASP A 31 -36.90 36.76 -7.93
C ASP A 31 -37.14 37.68 -9.13
N THR A 32 -36.28 37.62 -10.14
CA THR A 32 -36.34 38.44 -11.37
C THR A 32 -36.84 37.68 -12.60
N THR A 33 -37.24 36.41 -12.45
CA THR A 33 -37.73 35.60 -13.58
C THR A 33 -39.15 35.98 -13.99
N THR A 34 -39.38 36.15 -15.30
CA THR A 34 -40.70 36.49 -15.87
C THR A 34 -41.16 35.40 -16.84
N MET A 35 -42.40 34.93 -16.71
CA MET A 35 -42.97 33.87 -17.55
C MET A 35 -43.89 34.43 -18.65
N TRP A 36 -43.76 33.96 -19.89
CA TRP A 36 -44.66 34.33 -20.99
C TRP A 36 -45.53 33.17 -21.50
N ASP A 37 -45.17 31.90 -21.24
CA ASP A 37 -45.98 30.74 -21.63
C ASP A 37 -45.68 29.48 -20.78
N ASN A 38 -46.58 28.49 -20.80
CA ASN A 38 -46.72 27.27 -19.95
C ASN A 38 -47.38 27.46 -18.57
N ASN A 39 -48.66 27.88 -18.57
CA ASN A 39 -49.57 27.78 -17.44
C ASN A 39 -48.99 28.25 -16.07
N GLN A 40 -48.19 29.32 -16.10
CA GLN A 40 -47.57 29.98 -14.94
C GLN A 40 -46.67 29.08 -14.05
N THR A 41 -46.16 27.96 -14.57
CA THR A 41 -45.25 27.07 -13.82
C THR A 41 -43.82 27.11 -14.36
N SER A 42 -42.90 27.69 -13.60
CA SER A 42 -41.46 27.58 -13.88
C SER A 42 -40.90 26.32 -13.23
N THR A 43 -40.32 25.42 -14.03
CA THR A 43 -39.65 24.23 -13.54
C THR A 43 -38.14 24.36 -13.72
N LEU A 44 -37.40 24.23 -12.62
CA LEU A 44 -35.95 24.09 -12.61
C LEU A 44 -35.65 22.68 -12.13
N ALA A 45 -34.90 21.92 -12.93
CA ALA A 45 -34.45 20.58 -12.56
C ALA A 45 -32.92 20.54 -12.60
N GLY A 46 -32.29 20.31 -11.45
CA GLY A 46 -30.88 19.98 -11.38
C GLY A 46 -30.69 18.51 -11.74
N LYS A 47 -29.88 18.22 -12.76
CA LYS A 47 -29.37 16.87 -13.00
C LYS A 47 -27.97 16.77 -12.39
N PRO A 48 -27.64 15.75 -11.59
CA PRO A 48 -26.27 15.57 -11.13
C PRO A 48 -25.39 15.17 -12.33
N GLY A 49 -24.34 15.93 -12.66
CA GLY A 49 -23.38 15.51 -13.70
C GLY A 49 -22.58 16.61 -14.38
N ASP A 50 -21.67 16.19 -15.26
CA ASP A 50 -20.92 17.02 -16.23
C ASP A 50 -21.81 17.38 -17.45
N TYR A 51 -21.34 18.27 -18.34
CA TYR A 51 -22.05 18.68 -19.57
C TYR A 51 -22.43 17.49 -20.47
N ASP A 52 -21.72 16.37 -20.37
CA ASP A 52 -22.01 15.11 -21.07
C ASP A 52 -23.05 14.21 -20.36
N GLY A 53 -23.67 14.66 -19.26
CA GLY A 53 -24.70 13.90 -18.53
C GLY A 53 -24.15 12.74 -17.69
N ASN A 54 -22.84 12.65 -17.53
CA ASN A 54 -22.21 11.69 -16.63
C ASN A 54 -22.25 12.23 -15.20
N TYR A 55 -22.88 11.49 -14.28
CA TYR A 55 -23.06 11.78 -12.85
C TYR A 55 -21.72 11.80 -12.05
N MET A 56 -20.73 12.57 -12.51
CA MET A 56 -19.33 12.51 -12.06
C MET A 56 -18.95 13.61 -11.07
N GLY A 57 -19.84 14.57 -10.81
CA GLY A 57 -19.62 15.59 -9.80
C GLY A 57 -19.69 14.98 -8.40
N ARG A 58 -18.61 15.10 -7.63
CA ARG A 58 -18.58 14.75 -6.20
C ARG A 58 -18.02 15.93 -5.43
N LYS A 59 -18.54 16.20 -4.23
CA LYS A 59 -17.95 17.16 -3.29
C LYS A 59 -16.45 16.87 -3.13
N VAL A 60 -15.63 17.91 -3.03
CA VAL A 60 -14.21 17.76 -2.65
C VAL A 60 -14.15 17.07 -1.30
N GLY A 61 -13.63 15.85 -1.29
CA GLY A 61 -13.47 15.07 -0.08
C GLY A 61 -12.10 15.27 0.53
N LYS A 62 -12.02 15.20 1.86
CA LYS A 62 -10.75 15.09 2.58
C LYS A 62 -10.38 13.61 2.71
N MET A 63 -9.09 13.33 2.65
CA MET A 63 -8.59 11.96 2.86
C MET A 63 -8.96 11.50 4.27
N SER A 64 -9.61 10.34 4.37
CA SER A 64 -10.07 9.73 5.61
C SER A 64 -9.30 8.46 5.97
N GLY A 65 -8.63 7.81 5.01
CA GLY A 65 -7.85 6.61 5.27
C GLY A 65 -6.93 6.19 4.14
N LEU A 66 -6.03 5.25 4.45
CA LEU A 66 -5.08 4.66 3.52
C LEU A 66 -5.16 3.13 3.64
N THR A 67 -5.23 2.44 2.51
CA THR A 67 -5.19 0.97 2.45
C THR A 67 -4.23 0.52 1.35
N VAL A 68 -3.65 -0.66 1.50
CA VAL A 68 -2.79 -1.30 0.49
C VAL A 68 -3.44 -2.62 0.11
N ASP A 69 -3.63 -2.87 -1.17
CA ASP A 69 -4.19 -4.13 -1.66
C ASP A 69 -3.12 -5.20 -1.92
N GLN A 70 -3.57 -6.39 -2.33
CA GLN A 70 -2.67 -7.51 -2.61
C GLN A 70 -1.81 -7.33 -3.87
N SER A 71 -2.18 -6.39 -4.75
CA SER A 71 -1.39 -5.97 -5.92
C SER A 71 -0.35 -4.88 -5.59
N GLY A 72 -0.24 -4.50 -4.31
CA GLY A 72 0.65 -3.44 -3.86
C GLY A 72 0.14 -2.04 -4.21
N LYS A 73 -1.09 -1.88 -4.70
CA LYS A 73 -1.68 -0.57 -4.98
C LYS A 73 -2.10 0.08 -3.67
N ILE A 74 -1.67 1.33 -3.51
CA ILE A 74 -1.97 2.16 -2.35
C ILE A 74 -3.21 2.98 -2.69
N PHE A 75 -4.26 2.79 -1.91
CA PHE A 75 -5.53 3.50 -2.06
C PHE A 75 -5.75 4.51 -0.95
N ALA A 76 -6.11 5.73 -1.35
CA ALA A 76 -6.65 6.74 -0.48
C ALA A 76 -8.18 6.67 -0.47
N SER A 77 -8.76 6.53 0.71
CA SER A 77 -10.20 6.71 0.92
C SER A 77 -10.48 8.15 1.32
N TYR A 78 -11.58 8.70 0.81
CA TYR A 78 -12.02 10.08 1.09
C TYR A 78 -13.40 10.07 1.76
N ASP A 79 -13.69 11.11 2.55
CA ASP A 79 -14.97 11.30 3.24
C ASP A 79 -16.18 11.52 2.30
N ASN A 80 -15.93 11.73 1.01
CA ASN A 80 -16.94 11.81 -0.05
C ASN A 80 -17.26 10.44 -0.69
N GLY A 81 -16.79 9.34 -0.09
CA GLY A 81 -17.00 7.96 -0.58
C GLY A 81 -16.18 7.59 -1.82
N THR A 82 -15.27 8.45 -2.26
CA THR A 82 -14.36 8.14 -3.38
C THR A 82 -13.11 7.44 -2.85
N GLN A 83 -12.61 6.49 -3.64
CA GLN A 83 -11.31 5.87 -3.44
C GLN A 83 -10.43 6.19 -4.66
N ARG A 84 -9.16 6.56 -4.43
CA ARG A 84 -8.19 6.83 -5.51
C ARG A 84 -6.90 6.09 -5.27
N VAL A 85 -6.29 5.59 -6.34
CA VAL A 85 -4.94 5.03 -6.30
C VAL A 85 -3.95 6.19 -6.18
N LEU A 86 -3.07 6.13 -5.18
CA LEU A 86 -1.98 7.09 -5.00
C LEU A 86 -0.68 6.63 -5.66
N GLY A 87 -0.48 5.32 -5.70
CA GLY A 87 0.73 4.71 -6.23
C GLY A 87 0.69 3.20 -6.09
N GLN A 88 1.78 2.55 -6.50
CA GLN A 88 1.95 1.11 -6.43
C GLN A 88 3.35 0.78 -5.93
N ILE A 89 3.44 -0.19 -5.03
CA ILE A 89 4.69 -0.77 -4.58
C ILE A 89 5.18 -1.70 -5.68
N ALA A 90 6.42 -1.49 -6.13
CA ALA A 90 7.08 -2.34 -7.09
C ALA A 90 8.08 -3.28 -6.39
N VAL A 91 8.26 -4.48 -6.93
CA VAL A 91 9.14 -5.50 -6.36
C VAL A 91 10.25 -5.83 -7.35
N ALA A 92 11.46 -6.10 -6.86
CA ALA A 92 12.56 -6.56 -7.70
C ALA A 92 12.65 -8.09 -7.64
N GLN A 93 12.80 -8.74 -8.79
CA GLN A 93 13.13 -10.16 -8.89
C GLN A 93 14.55 -10.31 -9.43
N PHE A 94 15.32 -11.18 -8.80
CA PHE A 94 16.69 -11.49 -9.19
C PHE A 94 16.77 -12.93 -9.69
N GLU A 95 17.59 -13.18 -10.72
CA GLU A 95 17.80 -14.53 -11.26
C GLU A 95 18.37 -15.47 -10.20
N ASN A 96 19.29 -14.96 -9.36
CA ASN A 96 19.89 -15.72 -8.27
C ASN A 96 19.82 -14.96 -6.94
N PRO A 97 18.77 -15.18 -6.14
CA PRO A 97 18.61 -14.54 -4.83
C PRO A 97 19.76 -14.85 -3.86
N SER A 98 20.34 -16.05 -3.92
CA SER A 98 21.47 -16.44 -3.06
C SER A 98 22.78 -15.72 -3.42
N GLY A 99 22.85 -15.11 -4.61
CA GLY A 99 23.96 -14.26 -5.02
C GLY A 99 23.93 -12.85 -4.43
N LEU A 100 22.83 -12.45 -3.77
CA LEU A 100 22.71 -11.13 -3.17
C LEU A 100 23.61 -11.01 -1.94
N GLU A 101 24.25 -9.87 -1.79
CA GLU A 101 25.08 -9.59 -0.62
C GLU A 101 24.24 -8.93 0.47
N LYS A 102 24.32 -9.47 1.70
CA LYS A 102 23.64 -8.88 2.85
C LYS A 102 24.43 -7.68 3.36
N ILE A 103 23.88 -6.48 3.24
CA ILE A 103 24.52 -5.23 3.67
C ILE A 103 24.13 -4.79 5.09
N GLY A 104 23.33 -5.60 5.79
CA GLY A 104 22.86 -5.33 7.17
C GLY A 104 21.39 -4.92 7.23
N GLU A 105 20.79 -4.86 8.42
CA GLU A 105 19.40 -4.41 8.64
C GLU A 105 18.31 -5.06 7.74
N ASN A 106 18.52 -6.30 7.32
CA ASN A 106 17.68 -7.01 6.33
C ASN A 106 17.69 -6.42 4.91
N LEU A 107 18.65 -5.56 4.61
CA LEU A 107 18.91 -5.02 3.29
C LEU A 107 19.91 -5.90 2.53
N TYR A 108 19.73 -5.93 1.22
CA TYR A 108 20.55 -6.68 0.29
C TYR A 108 21.00 -5.78 -0.86
N ALA A 109 22.23 -6.00 -1.32
CA ALA A 109 22.81 -5.35 -2.49
C ALA A 109 23.02 -6.36 -3.63
N THR A 110 22.96 -5.86 -4.85
CA THR A 110 23.21 -6.65 -6.06
C THR A 110 24.69 -6.95 -6.21
N THR A 111 24.99 -8.15 -6.67
CA THR A 111 26.35 -8.58 -7.01
C THR A 111 26.39 -9.11 -8.43
N GLN A 112 27.59 -9.34 -8.97
CA GLN A 112 27.75 -9.97 -10.28
C GLN A 112 27.07 -11.35 -10.37
N ASN A 113 26.93 -12.05 -9.24
CA ASN A 113 26.36 -13.39 -9.17
C ASN A 113 24.84 -13.41 -8.95
N SER A 114 24.23 -12.30 -8.51
CA SER A 114 22.77 -12.21 -8.32
C SER A 114 22.00 -11.91 -9.62
N GLY A 115 22.70 -11.38 -10.61
CA GLY A 115 22.11 -10.66 -11.74
C GLY A 115 21.94 -9.17 -11.44
N ASP A 116 21.72 -8.39 -12.50
CA ASP A 116 21.50 -6.95 -12.43
C ASP A 116 20.02 -6.62 -12.25
N PHE A 117 19.75 -5.58 -11.47
CA PHE A 117 18.43 -4.96 -11.45
C PHE A 117 18.32 -3.97 -12.61
N ASP A 118 17.30 -4.12 -13.44
CA ASP A 118 17.03 -3.26 -14.60
C ASP A 118 16.57 -1.83 -14.22
N GLY A 119 16.37 -1.56 -12.93
CA GLY A 119 15.89 -0.28 -12.41
C GLY A 119 14.38 -0.13 -12.48
N ILE A 120 13.65 -1.09 -13.04
CA ILE A 120 12.21 -1.08 -13.21
C ILE A 120 11.62 -2.21 -12.38
N GLY A 121 11.08 -1.87 -11.20
CA GLY A 121 10.39 -2.85 -10.37
C GLY A 121 9.18 -3.47 -11.10
N MET A 122 8.91 -4.73 -10.81
CA MET A 122 7.80 -5.50 -11.34
C MET A 122 6.54 -5.31 -10.51
N ASP A 123 5.38 -5.58 -11.11
CA ASP A 123 4.11 -5.67 -10.37
C ASP A 123 4.19 -6.82 -9.38
N VAL A 124 3.69 -6.62 -8.17
CA VAL A 124 3.58 -7.66 -7.14
C VAL A 124 2.84 -8.90 -7.67
N THR A 125 1.84 -8.72 -8.55
CA THR A 125 1.06 -9.84 -9.09
C THR A 125 1.68 -10.50 -10.32
N SER A 126 2.90 -10.11 -10.71
CA SER A 126 3.61 -10.73 -11.82
C SER A 126 4.03 -12.17 -11.49
N ASP A 127 4.14 -13.01 -12.52
CA ASP A 127 4.47 -14.41 -12.36
C ASP A 127 5.83 -14.58 -11.66
N GLY A 128 5.85 -15.37 -10.58
CA GLY A 128 7.07 -15.67 -9.82
C GLY A 128 7.38 -14.73 -8.65
N VAL A 129 6.65 -13.62 -8.48
CA VAL A 129 6.87 -12.64 -7.39
C VAL A 129 5.99 -12.90 -6.16
N GLY A 130 4.81 -13.51 -6.34
CA GLY A 130 3.90 -13.86 -5.24
C GLY A 130 2.74 -12.88 -5.08
N LYS A 131 2.37 -12.55 -3.83
CA LYS A 131 1.31 -11.59 -3.48
C LYS A 131 1.68 -10.83 -2.22
N LEU A 132 1.31 -9.55 -2.15
CA LEU A 132 1.49 -8.76 -0.94
C LEU A 132 0.29 -8.97 -0.01
N THR A 133 0.54 -9.12 1.29
CA THR A 133 -0.53 -9.14 2.31
C THR A 133 -0.30 -8.02 3.28
N ALA A 134 -1.18 -7.02 3.26
CA ALA A 134 -1.07 -5.87 4.14
C ALA A 134 -1.39 -6.25 5.60
N GLY A 135 -0.69 -5.62 6.55
CA GLY A 135 -0.93 -5.80 7.99
C GLY A 135 -0.31 -7.06 8.59
N VAL A 136 0.53 -7.78 7.85
CA VAL A 136 1.27 -8.96 8.33
C VAL A 136 2.77 -8.69 8.24
N LEU A 137 3.55 -9.28 9.15
CA LEU A 137 5.02 -9.23 9.16
C LEU A 137 5.58 -10.61 8.83
N GLU A 138 6.50 -10.69 7.88
CA GLU A 138 7.21 -11.94 7.57
C GLU A 138 8.17 -12.32 8.70
N MET A 139 8.04 -13.56 9.20
CA MET A 139 8.89 -14.09 10.25
C MET A 139 10.08 -14.84 9.66
N SER A 140 11.16 -14.96 10.43
CA SER A 140 12.33 -15.75 10.05
C SER A 140 11.95 -17.21 9.78
N ASN A 141 12.50 -17.78 8.71
CA ASN A 141 12.37 -19.21 8.39
C ASN A 141 13.33 -20.10 9.23
N VAL A 142 13.74 -19.66 10.42
CA VAL A 142 14.74 -20.34 11.25
C VAL A 142 14.05 -21.23 12.28
N ASP A 143 14.40 -22.52 12.33
CA ASP A 143 13.98 -23.44 13.39
C ASP A 143 15.00 -23.47 14.53
N LEU A 144 14.63 -22.86 15.65
CA LEU A 144 15.49 -22.75 16.83
C LEU A 144 15.97 -24.11 17.37
N SER A 145 15.17 -25.17 17.26
CA SER A 145 15.54 -26.49 17.82
C SER A 145 16.65 -27.15 17.00
N ALA A 146 16.57 -27.03 15.68
CA ALA A 146 17.59 -27.49 14.75
C ALA A 146 18.88 -26.68 14.92
N GLU A 147 18.79 -25.35 14.97
CA GLU A 147 19.94 -24.47 15.17
C GLU A 147 20.68 -24.74 16.49
N PHE A 148 19.96 -25.01 17.59
CA PHE A 148 20.61 -25.40 18.84
C PHE A 148 21.32 -26.75 18.76
N THR A 149 20.74 -27.72 18.04
CA THR A 149 21.36 -29.03 17.85
C THR A 149 22.64 -28.92 17.01
N ASP A 150 22.62 -28.08 15.97
CA ASP A 150 23.79 -27.85 15.12
C ASP A 150 24.90 -27.09 15.87
N MET A 151 24.52 -26.12 16.71
CA MET A 151 25.45 -25.47 17.64
C MET A 151 26.09 -26.48 18.61
N ILE A 152 25.31 -27.38 19.21
CA ILE A 152 25.84 -28.41 20.13
C ILE A 152 26.77 -29.37 19.39
N THR A 153 26.43 -29.75 18.16
CA THR A 153 27.27 -30.63 17.33
C THR A 153 28.59 -29.95 17.01
N THR A 154 28.55 -28.68 16.58
CA THR A 154 29.74 -27.87 16.32
C THR A 154 30.61 -27.73 17.57
N GLN A 155 30.00 -27.47 18.73
CA GLN A 155 30.71 -27.39 20.02
C GLN A 155 31.37 -28.73 20.40
N ARG A 156 30.67 -29.85 20.23
CA ARG A 156 31.22 -31.20 20.47
C ARG A 156 32.38 -31.51 19.51
N GLY A 157 32.25 -31.13 18.25
CA GLY A 157 33.33 -31.23 17.25
C GLY A 157 34.56 -30.44 17.67
N PHE A 158 34.39 -29.19 18.11
CA PHE A 158 35.48 -28.37 18.64
C PHE A 158 36.13 -29.01 19.88
N GLN A 159 35.34 -29.52 20.83
CA GLN A 159 35.87 -30.19 22.02
C GLN A 159 36.63 -31.49 21.69
N ALA A 160 36.16 -32.25 20.70
CA ALA A 160 36.83 -33.45 20.22
C ALA A 160 38.16 -33.10 19.55
N ASN A 161 38.17 -32.07 18.68
CA ASN A 161 39.38 -31.58 18.04
C ASN A 161 40.41 -31.09 19.06
N SER A 162 39.99 -30.34 20.07
CA SER A 162 40.88 -29.88 21.15
C SER A 162 41.46 -31.04 21.96
N ARG A 163 40.66 -32.07 22.26
CA ARG A 163 41.17 -33.28 22.93
C ARG A 163 42.18 -34.05 22.09
N ILE A 164 41.94 -34.17 20.77
CA ILE A 164 42.90 -34.80 19.86
C ILE A 164 44.24 -34.06 19.90
N ILE A 165 44.22 -32.72 19.91
CA ILE A 165 45.45 -31.90 20.02
C ILE A 165 46.16 -32.20 21.34
N THR A 166 45.47 -32.09 22.48
CA THR A 166 46.10 -32.33 23.81
C THR A 166 46.67 -33.74 23.94
N VAL A 167 45.96 -34.76 23.46
CA VAL A 167 46.45 -36.14 23.49
C VAL A 167 47.67 -36.29 22.57
N SER A 168 47.64 -35.68 21.39
CA SER A 168 48.80 -35.67 20.48
C SER A 168 50.01 -34.99 21.12
N ASP A 169 49.82 -33.86 21.81
CA ASP A 169 50.89 -33.15 22.53
C ASP A 169 51.48 -34.02 23.65
N SER A 170 50.63 -34.71 24.42
CA SER A 170 51.09 -35.61 25.48
C SER A 170 51.89 -36.81 24.94
N MET A 171 51.47 -37.38 23.80
CA MET A 171 52.24 -38.45 23.13
C MET A 171 53.57 -37.93 22.59
N LEU A 172 53.62 -36.72 22.04
CA LEU A 172 54.87 -36.11 21.61
C LEU A 172 55.82 -35.89 22.78
N GLU A 173 55.33 -35.39 23.92
CA GLU A 173 56.12 -35.23 25.13
C GLU A 173 56.70 -36.57 25.61
N GLU A 174 55.89 -37.63 25.66
CA GLU A 174 56.33 -38.96 26.08
C GLU A 174 57.39 -39.56 25.12
N LEU A 175 57.22 -39.36 23.80
CA LEU A 175 58.23 -39.74 22.81
C LEU A 175 59.56 -38.98 22.98
N THR A 176 59.52 -37.68 23.31
CA THR A 176 60.75 -36.92 23.57
C THR A 176 61.46 -37.38 24.83
N ASN A 177 60.72 -37.79 25.85
CA ASN A 177 61.26 -38.33 27.09
C ASN A 177 61.89 -39.73 26.92
N LEU A 178 61.41 -40.53 25.96
CA LEU A 178 62.00 -41.84 25.61
C LEU A 178 63.33 -41.74 24.83
N LYS A 179 63.66 -40.60 24.25
CA LYS A 179 64.91 -40.39 23.48
C LYS A 179 66.12 -40.07 24.39
N ARG A 180 65.95 -40.10 25.72
CA ARG A 180 66.99 -39.82 26.71
C ARG A 180 67.61 -41.08 27.29
#